data_AF-A0A4Q9VV77-F1
#
_entry.id   AF-A0A4Q9VV77-F1
#
_cell.length_a   1.000
_cell.length_b   1.000
_cell.length_c   1.000
_cell.angle_alpha   90.00
_cell.angle_beta   90.00
_cell.angle_gamma   90.00
#
_symmetry.space_group_name_H-M   'P 1'
#
loop_
_entity.id
_entity.type
_entity.pdbx_description
1 polymer ?
#
loop_
_entity_poly.entity_id
_entity_poly.type
_entity_poly.pdbx_seq_one_letter_code
_entity_poly.pdbx_strand_id
1 'polypeptide(L)'
;MRDLPIAHPGLRVETVGFRIDDGRAVGIVVTPWCLNLVFAAVPGGPPLPLAPVGATVVHALGDGAYEAVVGDLAGFGRLDAVSLFSPMDVFADADSARATAEAALEAIFAADPVPQPEPPARPSALDRRALLFGRRAAPGGEAPCP
;
A
#
# COMPACT_ATOMS: atom_id res chain seq x y z
N MET A 1 -9.68 5.57 -17.78
CA MET A 1 -8.24 5.59 -17.44
C MET A 1 -7.33 5.27 -18.63
N ARG A 2 -7.80 4.49 -19.63
CA ARG A 2 -6.97 4.12 -20.78
C ARG A 2 -6.56 5.30 -21.68
N ASP A 3 -7.35 6.37 -21.68
CA ASP A 3 -7.12 7.58 -22.48
C ASP A 3 -6.26 8.63 -21.74
N LEU A 4 -5.71 8.28 -20.57
CA LEU A 4 -4.84 9.17 -19.81
C LEU A 4 -3.39 9.06 -20.29
N PRO A 5 -2.60 10.15 -20.23
CA PRO A 5 -1.20 10.15 -20.68
C PRO A 5 -0.28 9.21 -19.88
N ILE A 6 -0.72 8.78 -18.68
CA ILE A 6 0.00 7.81 -17.84
C ILE A 6 -0.20 6.35 -18.28
N ALA A 7 -1.10 6.09 -19.25
CA ALA A 7 -1.37 4.73 -19.70
C ALA A 7 -0.29 4.26 -20.68
N HIS A 8 0.46 3.21 -20.30
CA HIS A 8 1.42 2.56 -21.19
C HIS A 8 0.67 1.80 -22.31
N PRO A 9 0.81 2.18 -23.59
CA PRO A 9 -0.03 1.67 -24.68
C PRO A 9 0.20 0.18 -24.98
N GLY A 10 1.39 -0.33 -24.67
CA GLY A 10 1.77 -1.74 -24.83
C GLY A 10 1.18 -2.66 -23.76
N LEU A 11 0.61 -2.12 -22.68
CA LEU A 11 0.07 -2.91 -21.58
C LEU A 11 -1.46 -3.10 -21.70
N ARG A 12 -1.93 -4.16 -21.07
CA ARG A 12 -3.35 -4.54 -20.95
C ARG A 12 -3.63 -4.76 -19.46
N VAL A 13 -4.91 -4.71 -19.09
CA VAL A 13 -5.30 -5.15 -17.75
C VAL A 13 -5.17 -6.67 -17.69
N GLU A 14 -4.44 -7.18 -16.71
CA GLU A 14 -4.15 -8.60 -16.55
C GLU A 14 -4.08 -8.98 -15.07
N THR A 15 -4.61 -10.17 -14.74
CA THR A 15 -4.53 -10.78 -13.41
C THR A 15 -3.44 -11.84 -13.39
N VAL A 16 -2.52 -11.77 -12.44
CA VAL A 16 -1.34 -12.64 -12.35
C VAL A 16 -1.29 -13.33 -10.99
N GLY A 17 -1.08 -14.65 -11.01
CA GLY A 17 -0.69 -15.45 -9.84
C GLY A 17 -1.68 -15.46 -8.67
N PHE A 18 -2.98 -15.35 -8.96
CA PHE A 18 -4.01 -15.41 -7.93
C PHE A 18 -4.02 -16.75 -7.21
N ARG A 19 -3.96 -16.70 -5.87
CA ARG A 19 -4.03 -17.86 -4.97
C ARG A 19 -4.92 -17.55 -3.78
N ILE A 20 -5.36 -18.59 -3.08
CA ILE A 20 -6.13 -18.46 -1.85
C ILE A 20 -5.15 -18.47 -0.68
N ASP A 21 -5.19 -17.45 0.16
CA ASP A 21 -4.41 -17.30 1.38
C ASP A 21 -5.35 -16.93 2.52
N ASP A 22 -5.36 -17.72 3.60
CA ASP A 22 -6.22 -17.50 4.78
C ASP A 22 -7.70 -17.20 4.43
N GLY A 23 -8.23 -17.95 3.45
CA GLY A 23 -9.61 -17.82 2.97
C GLY A 23 -9.91 -16.56 2.14
N ARG A 24 -8.90 -15.79 1.75
CA ARG A 24 -8.99 -14.59 0.90
C ARG A 24 -8.27 -14.85 -0.43
N ALA A 25 -8.72 -14.22 -1.51
CA ALA A 25 -8.03 -14.28 -2.79
C ALA A 25 -6.97 -13.19 -2.84
N VAL A 26 -5.73 -13.59 -3.12
CA VAL A 26 -4.57 -12.71 -3.19
C VAL A 26 -3.88 -12.89 -4.53
N GLY A 27 -3.56 -11.80 -5.21
CA GLY A 27 -2.89 -11.83 -6.50
C GLY A 27 -2.46 -10.45 -6.94
N ILE A 28 -1.83 -10.35 -8.11
CA ILE A 28 -1.44 -9.06 -8.68
C ILE A 28 -2.32 -8.72 -9.87
N VAL A 29 -2.74 -7.46 -9.95
CA VAL A 29 -3.39 -6.88 -11.13
C VAL A 29 -2.42 -5.92 -11.79
N VAL A 30 -2.00 -6.27 -12.99
CA VAL A 30 -1.24 -5.40 -13.89
C VAL A 30 -2.23 -4.55 -14.66
N THR A 31 -2.00 -3.24 -14.70
CA THR A 31 -2.75 -2.31 -15.53
C THR A 31 -1.79 -1.45 -16.34
N PRO A 32 -2.26 -0.72 -17.36
CA PRO A 32 -1.40 0.20 -18.11
C PRO A 32 -0.79 1.34 -17.28
N TRP A 33 -1.30 1.62 -16.08
CA TRP A 33 -0.87 2.75 -15.25
C TRP A 33 -0.26 2.35 -13.91
N CYS A 34 -0.64 1.20 -13.36
CA CYS A 34 -0.13 0.68 -12.09
C CYS A 34 -0.07 -0.86 -12.06
N LEU A 35 0.82 -1.39 -11.23
CA LEU A 35 0.86 -2.80 -10.83
C LEU A 35 0.48 -2.87 -9.36
N ASN A 36 -0.62 -3.57 -9.05
CA ASN A 36 -1.18 -3.62 -7.70
C ASN A 36 -1.24 -5.04 -7.16
N LEU A 37 -0.79 -5.26 -5.93
CA LEU A 37 -1.19 -6.43 -5.15
C LEU A 37 -2.62 -6.20 -4.66
N VAL A 38 -3.50 -7.19 -4.80
CA VAL A 38 -4.91 -7.07 -4.46
C VAL A 38 -5.39 -8.20 -3.55
N PHE A 39 -6.34 -7.85 -2.69
CA PHE A 39 -7.03 -8.75 -1.78
C PHE A 39 -8.53 -8.68 -2.07
N ALA A 40 -9.14 -9.85 -2.29
CA ALA A 40 -10.57 -9.98 -2.53
C ALA A 40 -11.19 -11.02 -1.60
N ALA A 41 -12.45 -10.80 -1.22
CA ALA A 41 -13.22 -11.78 -0.48
C ALA A 41 -13.55 -12.98 -1.37
N VAL A 42 -13.49 -14.19 -0.82
CA VAL A 42 -13.87 -15.43 -1.49
C VAL A 42 -15.24 -15.87 -0.95
N PRO A 43 -16.16 -16.37 -1.78
CA PRO A 43 -17.42 -16.92 -1.29
C PRO A 43 -17.19 -18.01 -0.23
N GLY A 44 -17.76 -17.83 0.96
CA GLY A 44 -17.59 -18.75 2.10
C GLY A 44 -16.30 -18.58 2.90
N GLY A 45 -15.43 -17.63 2.53
CA GLY A 45 -14.26 -17.22 3.29
C GLY A 45 -14.57 -16.21 4.39
N PRO A 46 -13.59 -15.89 5.26
CA PRO A 46 -13.73 -14.83 6.24
C PRO A 46 -13.94 -13.47 5.54
N PRO A 47 -14.71 -12.55 6.15
CA PRO A 47 -14.88 -11.21 5.61
C PRO A 47 -13.55 -10.44 5.66
N LEU A 48 -13.33 -9.57 4.67
CA LEU A 48 -12.23 -8.60 4.72
C LEU A 48 -12.41 -7.64 5.91
N PRO A 49 -11.32 -7.07 6.49
CA PRO A 49 -11.40 -6.15 7.62
C PRO A 49 -12.38 -5.02 7.37
N LEU A 50 -13.36 -4.80 8.25
CA LEU A 50 -14.41 -3.79 8.04
C LEU A 50 -13.81 -2.38 7.97
N ALA A 51 -13.92 -1.73 6.81
CA ALA A 51 -13.44 -0.38 6.59
C ALA A 51 -14.21 0.27 5.43
N PRO A 52 -14.38 1.60 5.44
CA PRO A 52 -15.03 2.31 4.35
C PRO A 52 -14.13 2.39 3.10
N VAL A 53 -14.75 2.53 1.93
CA VAL A 53 -14.03 2.76 0.67
C VAL A 53 -13.12 3.99 0.78
N GLY A 54 -11.89 3.87 0.32
CA GLY A 54 -10.84 4.88 0.40
C GLY A 54 -10.04 4.87 1.71
N ALA A 55 -10.43 4.09 2.72
CA ALA A 55 -9.61 3.91 3.91
C ALA A 55 -8.42 2.97 3.62
N THR A 56 -7.37 3.11 4.41
CA THR A 56 -6.24 2.17 4.41
C THR A 56 -6.46 1.11 5.48
N VAL A 57 -6.30 -0.16 5.10
CA VAL A 57 -6.35 -1.34 5.98
C VAL A 57 -5.06 -2.13 5.84
N VAL A 58 -4.62 -2.77 6.92
CA VAL A 58 -3.44 -3.63 6.90
C VAL A 58 -3.86 -5.07 6.67
N HIS A 59 -3.32 -5.70 5.62
CA HIS A 59 -3.42 -7.14 5.40
C HIS A 59 -2.11 -7.80 5.81
N ALA A 60 -2.20 -8.77 6.72
CA ALA A 60 -1.10 -9.70 6.93
C ALA A 60 -1.08 -10.72 5.80
N LEU A 61 0.11 -10.96 5.24
CA LEU A 61 0.36 -11.92 4.16
C LEU A 61 1.78 -12.47 4.31
N GLY A 62 1.90 -13.79 4.51
CA GLY A 62 3.14 -14.38 5.03
C GLY A 62 3.52 -13.73 6.37
N ASP A 63 4.78 -13.37 6.52
CA ASP A 63 5.28 -12.59 7.67
C ASP A 63 5.26 -11.07 7.45
N GLY A 64 4.70 -10.61 6.33
CA GLY A 64 4.61 -9.20 5.95
C GLY A 64 3.29 -8.53 6.31
N ALA A 65 3.32 -7.21 6.47
CA ALA A 65 2.14 -6.36 6.64
C ALA A 65 2.02 -5.38 5.46
N TYR A 66 0.87 -5.39 4.80
CA TYR A 66 0.63 -4.60 3.59
C TYR A 66 -0.50 -3.58 3.81
N GLU A 67 -0.17 -2.30 3.68
CA GLU A 67 -1.14 -1.20 3.74
C GLU A 67 -1.93 -1.11 2.42
N ALA A 68 -3.11 -1.71 2.39
CA ALA A 68 -3.99 -1.71 1.23
C ALA A 68 -5.05 -0.62 1.34
N VAL A 69 -5.33 0.05 0.23
CA VAL A 69 -6.46 0.98 0.13
C VAL A 69 -7.71 0.21 -0.26
N VAL A 70 -8.79 0.40 0.51
CA VAL A 70 -10.08 -0.24 0.26
C VAL A 70 -10.71 0.36 -0.99
N GLY A 71 -10.86 -0.45 -2.03
CA GLY A 71 -11.58 -0.12 -3.25
C GLY A 71 -12.96 -0.78 -3.29
N ASP A 72 -13.85 -0.21 -4.08
CA ASP A 72 -15.09 -0.86 -4.52
C ASP A 72 -15.12 -0.85 -6.05
N LEU A 73 -15.24 -2.05 -6.64
CA LEU A 73 -15.29 -2.23 -8.07
C LEU A 73 -16.71 -2.66 -8.46
N ALA A 74 -17.39 -1.83 -9.24
CA ALA A 74 -18.76 -2.09 -9.67
C ALA A 74 -18.90 -3.48 -10.32
N GLY A 75 -19.82 -4.30 -9.79
CA GLY A 75 -20.08 -5.67 -10.26
C GLY A 75 -19.14 -6.75 -9.69
N PHE A 76 -18.06 -6.36 -9.02
CA PHE A 76 -17.15 -7.27 -8.30
C PHE A 76 -17.27 -7.11 -6.78
N GLY A 77 -17.54 -5.88 -6.32
CA GLY A 77 -17.58 -5.49 -4.92
C GLY A 77 -16.20 -5.04 -4.44
N ARG A 78 -15.96 -5.26 -3.15
CA ARG A 78 -14.76 -4.77 -2.47
C ARG A 78 -13.47 -5.43 -2.99
N LEU A 79 -12.48 -4.60 -3.28
CA LEU A 79 -11.14 -5.01 -3.69
C LEU A 79 -10.13 -4.09 -3.00
N ASP A 80 -9.35 -4.63 -2.07
CA ASP A 80 -8.32 -3.85 -1.37
C ASP A 80 -7.03 -3.93 -2.18
N ALA A 81 -6.38 -2.80 -2.46
CA ALA A 81 -5.25 -2.73 -3.38
C ALA A 81 -4.03 -2.03 -2.76
N VAL A 82 -2.85 -2.58 -3.02
CA VAL A 82 -1.54 -2.04 -2.65
C VAL A 82 -0.78 -1.74 -3.94
N SER A 83 -0.46 -0.47 -4.18
CA SER A 83 0.32 -0.06 -5.35
C SER A 83 1.78 -0.48 -5.17
N LEU A 84 2.24 -1.43 -5.99
CA LEU A 84 3.63 -1.88 -6.00
C LEU A 84 4.48 -1.03 -6.95
N PHE A 85 3.94 -0.75 -8.15
CA PHE A 85 4.61 0.11 -9.13
C PHE A 85 3.66 1.12 -9.73
N SER A 86 4.14 2.37 -9.76
CA SER A 86 3.57 3.49 -10.49
C SER A 86 4.69 4.52 -10.68
N PRO A 87 4.95 5.02 -11.91
CA PRO A 87 4.30 4.69 -13.18
C PRO A 87 4.80 3.39 -13.84
N MET A 88 4.08 2.91 -14.85
CA MET A 88 4.38 1.65 -15.57
C MET A 88 5.38 1.80 -16.73
N ASP A 89 5.88 3.00 -17.01
CA ASP A 89 6.92 3.27 -18.03
C ASP A 89 8.25 2.56 -17.77
N VAL A 90 8.42 1.99 -16.56
CA VAL A 90 9.57 1.16 -16.21
C VAL A 90 9.57 -0.20 -16.94
N PHE A 91 8.44 -0.63 -17.49
CA PHE A 91 8.30 -1.91 -18.18
C PHE A 91 8.35 -1.72 -19.69
N ALA A 92 9.24 -2.46 -20.36
CA ALA A 92 9.36 -2.40 -21.82
C ALA A 92 8.12 -2.96 -22.54
N ASP A 93 7.51 -4.00 -21.96
CA ASP A 93 6.40 -4.75 -22.56
C ASP A 93 5.60 -5.50 -21.49
N ALA A 94 4.52 -6.16 -21.92
CA ALA A 94 3.61 -6.89 -21.03
C ALA A 94 4.24 -8.13 -20.40
N ASP A 95 5.20 -8.78 -21.08
CA ASP A 95 5.87 -9.96 -20.55
C ASP A 95 6.81 -9.57 -19.40
N SER A 96 7.56 -8.47 -19.57
CA SER A 96 8.37 -7.88 -18.50
C SER A 96 7.54 -7.51 -17.25
N ALA A 97 6.35 -6.94 -17.45
CA ALA A 97 5.43 -6.59 -16.35
C ALA A 97 4.87 -7.85 -15.67
N ARG A 98 4.51 -8.88 -16.44
CA ARG A 98 4.05 -10.18 -15.91
C ARG A 98 5.15 -10.88 -15.11
N ALA A 99 6.36 -10.99 -15.66
CA ALA A 99 7.49 -11.62 -14.97
C ALA A 99 7.82 -10.90 -13.64
N THR A 100 7.70 -9.57 -13.62
CA THR A 100 7.86 -8.79 -12.38
C THR A 100 6.74 -9.06 -11.38
N ALA A 101 5.49 -9.16 -11.83
CA ALA A 101 4.37 -9.54 -10.96
C ALA A 101 4.57 -10.94 -10.37
N GLU A 102 4.97 -11.93 -11.18
CA GLU A 102 5.26 -13.28 -10.72
C GLU A 102 6.39 -13.29 -9.69
N ALA A 103 7.51 -12.61 -9.99
CA ALA A 103 8.64 -12.50 -9.08
C ALA A 103 8.26 -11.80 -7.76
N ALA A 104 7.41 -10.77 -7.81
CA ALA A 104 6.91 -10.09 -6.62
C ALA A 104 6.06 -11.01 -5.75
N LEU A 105 5.14 -11.78 -6.35
CA LEU A 105 4.34 -12.77 -5.61
C LEU A 105 5.25 -13.83 -4.98
N GLU A 106 6.19 -14.39 -5.74
CA GLU A 106 7.12 -15.38 -5.19
C GLU A 106 7.93 -14.80 -4.03
N ALA A 107 8.43 -13.56 -4.12
CA ALA A 107 9.13 -12.92 -3.01
C ALA A 107 8.24 -12.71 -1.77
N ILE A 108 6.97 -12.33 -1.97
CA ILE A 108 6.00 -12.12 -0.88
C ILE A 108 5.71 -13.44 -0.15
N PHE A 109 5.56 -14.54 -0.89
CA PHE A 109 5.20 -15.84 -0.32
C PHE A 109 6.40 -16.70 0.11
N ALA A 110 7.60 -16.43 -0.42
CA ALA A 110 8.83 -17.16 -0.08
C ALA A 110 9.66 -16.49 1.03
N ALA A 111 9.28 -15.30 1.50
CA ALA A 111 10.01 -14.61 2.55
C ALA A 111 9.94 -15.40 3.89
N ASP A 112 11.07 -16.03 4.25
CA ASP A 112 11.43 -16.29 5.65
C ASP A 112 11.62 -14.94 6.38
N PRO A 113 11.40 -14.88 7.71
CA PRO A 113 11.19 -13.64 8.44
C PRO A 113 12.39 -12.71 8.33
N VAL A 114 12.22 -11.58 7.64
CA VAL A 114 13.12 -10.44 7.76
C VAL A 114 12.44 -9.44 8.70
N PRO A 115 13.03 -9.11 9.87
CA PRO A 115 12.49 -8.11 10.77
C PRO A 115 12.24 -6.81 10.00
N GLN A 116 10.96 -6.43 9.90
CA GLN A 116 10.59 -5.16 9.29
C GLN A 116 11.14 -4.04 10.17
N PRO A 117 11.93 -3.08 9.64
CA PRO A 117 12.30 -1.92 10.41
C PRO A 117 11.02 -1.16 10.75
N GLU A 118 10.82 -0.89 12.04
CA GLU A 118 9.66 -0.16 12.55
C GLU A 118 9.46 1.13 11.74
N PRO A 119 8.24 1.43 11.25
CA PRO A 119 8.00 2.67 10.54
C PRO A 119 8.41 3.85 11.45
N PRO A 120 9.18 4.83 10.93
CA PRO A 120 9.63 5.94 11.76
C PRO A 120 8.40 6.60 12.36
N ALA A 121 8.39 6.70 13.70
CA ALA A 121 7.35 7.39 14.45
C ALA A 121 7.07 8.73 13.76
N ARG A 122 5.85 8.89 13.25
CA ARG A 122 5.44 10.16 12.61
C ARG A 122 5.79 11.27 13.60
N PRO A 123 6.61 12.27 13.23
CA PRO A 123 6.85 13.38 14.13
C PRO A 123 5.50 14.01 14.46
N SER A 124 5.17 14.03 15.76
CA SER A 124 3.97 14.67 16.28
C SER A 124 3.84 16.04 15.62
N ALA A 125 2.70 16.29 14.97
CA ALA A 125 2.42 17.48 14.21
C ALA A 125 2.92 18.72 14.98
N LEU A 126 4.02 19.31 14.50
CA LEU A 126 4.49 20.59 15.00
C LEU A 126 3.34 21.57 14.78
N ASP A 127 2.80 22.05 15.89
CA ASP A 127 1.70 22.99 15.92
C ASP A 127 2.15 24.27 15.20
N ARG A 128 1.71 24.43 13.95
CA ARG A 128 2.14 25.52 13.06
C ARG A 128 1.86 26.90 13.67
N ARG A 129 0.97 26.99 14.68
CA ARG A 129 0.66 28.22 15.41
C ARG A 129 1.72 28.64 16.42
N ALA A 130 2.60 27.74 16.85
CA ALA A 130 3.72 28.11 17.74
C ALA A 130 4.82 28.93 17.03
N LEU A 131 4.86 28.90 15.70
CA LEU A 131 5.85 29.61 14.89
C LEU A 131 5.41 31.02 14.47
N LEU A 132 4.12 31.36 14.55
CA LEU A 132 3.61 32.72 14.22
C LEU A 132 3.58 33.68 15.42
N PHE A 133 3.63 33.17 16.65
CA PHE A 133 3.66 33.99 17.87
C PHE A 133 4.96 33.71 18.62
N GLY A 134 6.05 34.30 18.12
CA GLY A 134 7.42 34.10 18.59
C GLY A 134 7.54 34.12 20.12
N ARG A 135 8.00 33.01 20.69
CA ARG A 135 8.31 32.93 22.12
C ARG A 135 9.63 33.65 22.36
N ARG A 136 9.55 34.92 22.77
CA ARG A 136 10.63 35.63 23.48
C ARG A 136 11.01 34.82 24.71
N ALA A 137 12.19 34.22 24.72
CA ALA A 137 12.81 33.75 25.96
C ALA A 137 13.31 34.99 26.71
N ALA A 138 12.74 35.27 27.89
CA ALA A 138 13.33 36.17 28.87
C ALA A 138 14.16 35.32 29.86
N PRO A 139 15.37 35.74 30.26
CA PRO A 139 16.09 35.11 31.35
C PRO A 139 15.71 35.78 32.68
N GLY A 140 15.30 34.97 33.65
CA GLY A 140 15.14 35.38 35.05
C GLY A 140 14.71 34.16 35.84
N GLY A 141 15.26 33.82 36.99
CA GLY A 141 16.42 34.30 37.73
C GLY A 141 16.75 33.17 38.72
N GLU A 142 18.04 32.97 38.99
CA GLU A 142 18.53 31.92 39.89
C GLU A 142 18.67 32.44 41.34
N ALA A 143 18.61 31.48 42.28
CA ALA A 143 18.87 31.51 43.73
C ALA A 143 17.60 31.52 44.63
N PRO A 144 17.56 30.72 45.74
CA PRO A 144 18.66 30.63 46.71
C PRO A 144 19.11 29.21 47.18
N CYS A 145 20.30 29.21 47.79
CA CYS A 145 20.96 28.13 48.55
C CYS A 145 20.13 27.57 49.72
N PRO A 146 20.56 26.44 50.29
CA PRO A 146 21.25 26.52 51.59
C PRO A 146 22.69 25.99 51.60
#